data_AF-A0A4Q1AZ18-F1
#
_entry.id   AF-A0A4Q1AZ18-F1
#
_cell.length_a   1.000
_cell.length_b   1.000
_cell.length_c   1.000
_cell.angle_alpha   90.00
_cell.angle_beta   90.00
_cell.angle_gamma   90.00
#
_symmetry.space_group_name_H-M   'P 1'
#
loop_
_entity.id
_entity.type
_entity.pdbx_description
1 polymer ?
#
loop_
_entity_poly.entity_id
_entity_poly.type
_entity_poly.pdbx_seq_one_letter_code
_entity_poly.pdbx_strand_id
1 'polypeptide(L)'
;MKKISLILIFINLYLGATILTFNKTVENANTILIKLKEKNISEPKLTLDKHNIDFNKLKDDTYYAIVPISYYKKLKNYKIIISYIKENKKIFKGIPITVIDGKYKSEVINVDSSKVTLNEKNKKRTNIEYQEAMNIYNKKTNLSYINKKFIYPLNSKITSDFGRKRVYNGKLKSYHSGTDFRASVGTPIKATNDGKIVLAKNRFYAGNSIIIDHGQGIYSCYYHLSKMNFKVGDFVKQGEVIALSGNTGRSTGPHLHFSIRVHSILVDPLQFIEIMNNNLFN
;
A
#
# COMPACT_ATOMS: atom_id res chain seq x y z
N MET A 1 3.12 -24.62 7.66
CA MET A 1 4.07 -24.76 6.52
C MET A 1 4.53 -23.37 6.10
N LYS A 2 5.78 -22.99 6.39
CA LYS A 2 6.37 -21.74 5.91
C LYS A 2 6.49 -21.82 4.39
N LYS A 3 5.77 -20.98 3.64
CA LYS A 3 6.03 -20.80 2.20
C LYS A 3 7.41 -20.14 2.10
N ILE A 4 8.43 -20.92 1.73
CA ILE A 4 9.72 -20.39 1.32
C ILE A 4 9.49 -19.76 -0.05
N SER A 5 9.32 -18.43 -0.08
CA SER A 5 9.31 -17.69 -1.34
C SER A 5 10.74 -17.73 -1.88
N LEU A 6 10.92 -18.46 -2.98
CA LEU A 6 12.20 -18.60 -3.67
C LEU A 6 12.57 -17.24 -4.28
N ILE A 7 13.45 -16.48 -3.61
CA ILE A 7 13.99 -15.22 -4.11
C ILE A 7 15.01 -15.55 -5.20
N LEU A 8 14.63 -15.45 -6.48
CA LEU A 8 15.59 -15.47 -7.58
C LEU A 8 16.11 -14.06 -7.85
N ILE A 9 17.38 -13.82 -7.52
CA ILE A 9 18.15 -12.66 -7.94
C ILE A 9 18.68 -12.95 -9.35
N PHE A 10 18.28 -12.15 -10.34
CA PHE A 10 18.87 -12.21 -11.68
C PHE A 10 19.67 -10.95 -11.96
N ILE A 11 20.96 -11.15 -12.21
CA ILE A 11 21.88 -10.11 -12.68
C ILE A 11 21.98 -10.29 -14.21
N ASN A 12 21.37 -9.39 -14.98
CA ASN A 12 21.72 -9.27 -16.40
C ASN A 12 22.95 -8.36 -16.52
N LEU A 13 24.13 -8.97 -16.58
CA LEU A 13 25.39 -8.29 -16.92
C LEU A 13 25.46 -8.13 -18.45
N TYR A 14 24.89 -7.03 -18.94
CA TYR A 14 25.35 -6.40 -20.19
C TYR A 14 26.16 -5.16 -19.80
N LEU A 15 26.97 -4.60 -20.70
CA LEU A 15 27.72 -3.35 -20.56
C LEU A 15 26.84 -2.08 -20.33
N GLY A 16 25.76 -2.17 -19.54
CA GLY A 16 24.81 -1.10 -19.25
C GLY A 16 23.97 -1.38 -18.00
N ALA A 17 22.97 -0.51 -17.74
CA ALA A 17 22.23 -0.48 -16.47
C ALA A 17 21.83 -1.84 -15.91
N THR A 18 22.18 -2.08 -14.65
CA THR A 18 21.70 -3.24 -13.90
C THR A 18 20.31 -2.95 -13.38
N ILE A 19 19.34 -3.78 -13.75
CA ILE A 19 17.99 -3.72 -13.22
C ILE A 19 17.76 -4.93 -12.34
N LEU A 20 17.42 -4.69 -11.08
CA LEU A 20 16.98 -5.72 -10.15
C LEU A 20 15.46 -5.60 -10.01
N THR A 21 14.77 -6.65 -10.43
CA THR A 21 13.34 -6.81 -10.18
C THR A 21 13.13 -7.93 -9.17
N PHE A 22 12.34 -7.65 -8.14
CA PHE A 22 12.20 -8.58 -7.02
C PHE A 22 11.08 -9.61 -7.21
N ASN A 23 10.64 -9.88 -8.46
CA ASN A 23 9.90 -11.06 -8.93
C ASN A 23 9.42 -10.85 -10.39
N LYS A 24 9.54 -11.85 -11.27
CA LYS A 24 8.89 -11.83 -12.60
C LYS A 24 7.40 -12.17 -12.52
N THR A 25 7.00 -12.97 -11.55
CA THR A 25 5.60 -13.32 -11.30
C THR A 25 5.12 -12.59 -10.06
N VAL A 26 4.00 -11.87 -10.17
CA VAL A 26 3.44 -11.06 -9.09
C VAL A 26 1.95 -11.40 -8.94
N GLU A 27 1.48 -11.53 -7.71
CA GLU A 27 0.05 -11.65 -7.47
C GLU A 27 -0.63 -10.29 -7.66
N ASN A 28 -1.88 -10.27 -8.11
CA ASN A 28 -2.70 -9.06 -8.05
C ASN A 28 -2.73 -8.51 -6.62
N ALA A 29 -2.92 -7.20 -6.45
CA ALA A 29 -2.85 -6.52 -5.15
C ALA A 29 -1.49 -6.50 -4.43
N ASN A 30 -0.43 -7.08 -4.98
CA ASN A 30 0.91 -6.98 -4.39
C ASN A 30 1.73 -5.82 -4.98
N THR A 31 2.86 -5.54 -4.34
CA THR A 31 3.81 -4.51 -4.73
C THR A 31 5.06 -5.14 -5.35
N ILE A 32 5.57 -4.52 -6.41
CA ILE A 32 6.90 -4.79 -6.96
C ILE A 32 7.82 -3.62 -6.60
N LEU A 33 9.00 -3.91 -6.05
CA LEU A 33 10.09 -2.95 -6.01
C LEU A 33 11.02 -3.20 -7.21
N ILE A 34 11.46 -2.14 -7.87
CA ILE A 34 12.43 -2.22 -8.96
C ILE A 34 13.58 -1.29 -8.62
N LYS A 35 14.81 -1.82 -8.63
CA LYS A 35 16.03 -1.01 -8.53
C LYS A 35 16.68 -0.89 -9.91
N LEU A 36 17.11 0.32 -10.25
CA LEU A 36 17.87 0.66 -11.45
C LEU A 36 19.22 1.22 -11.00
N LYS A 37 20.31 0.54 -11.32
CA LYS A 37 21.68 1.03 -11.06
C LYS A 37 22.34 1.39 -12.38
N GLU A 38 22.57 2.69 -12.58
CA GLU A 38 23.15 3.23 -13.82
C GLU A 38 23.69 4.64 -13.58
N LYS A 39 24.92 4.87 -14.05
CA LYS A 39 25.62 6.15 -13.85
C LYS A 39 25.22 7.17 -14.91
N ASN A 40 25.29 8.45 -14.55
CA ASN A 40 25.14 9.58 -15.47
C ASN A 40 23.84 9.54 -16.30
N ILE A 41 22.74 9.20 -15.63
CA ILE A 41 21.40 9.23 -16.24
C ILE A 41 20.54 10.37 -15.69
N SER A 42 19.62 10.83 -16.53
CA SER A 42 18.56 11.76 -16.14
C SER A 42 17.18 11.22 -16.51
N GLU A 43 16.16 11.75 -15.85
CA GLU A 43 14.74 11.41 -16.04
C GLU A 43 14.40 9.90 -16.05
N PRO A 44 14.86 9.09 -15.09
CA PRO A 44 14.44 7.71 -15.00
C PRO A 44 12.93 7.64 -14.73
N LYS A 45 12.20 6.93 -15.61
CA LYS A 45 10.75 6.72 -15.53
C LYS A 45 10.42 5.26 -15.75
N LEU A 46 9.36 4.81 -15.09
CA LEU A 46 8.77 3.49 -15.25
C LEU A 46 7.35 3.63 -15.77
N THR A 47 6.98 2.84 -16.78
CA THR A 47 5.62 2.78 -17.31
C THR A 47 5.10 1.34 -17.23
N LEU A 48 3.91 1.17 -16.66
CA LEU A 48 3.12 -0.06 -16.73
C LEU A 48 1.74 0.27 -17.32
N ASP A 49 1.47 -0.26 -18.51
CA ASP A 49 0.36 0.13 -19.39
C ASP A 49 0.35 1.65 -19.67
N LYS A 50 -0.56 2.40 -19.03
CA LYS A 50 -0.70 3.87 -19.18
C LYS A 50 -0.26 4.63 -17.92
N HIS A 51 0.20 3.93 -16.89
CA HIS A 51 0.58 4.55 -15.63
C HIS A 51 2.09 4.79 -15.61
N ASN A 52 2.48 6.05 -15.44
CA ASN A 52 3.86 6.44 -15.23
C ASN A 52 4.15 6.51 -13.74
N ILE A 53 5.28 5.95 -13.35
CA ILE A 53 5.80 5.91 -11.99
C ILE A 53 7.21 6.47 -12.05
N ASP A 54 7.47 7.46 -11.21
CA ASP A 54 8.79 8.06 -11.12
C ASP A 54 9.74 7.17 -10.33
N PHE A 55 10.99 7.17 -10.77
CA PHE A 55 12.07 6.63 -9.96
C PHE A 55 12.50 7.64 -8.92
N ASN A 56 12.75 7.14 -7.71
CA ASN A 56 13.33 7.89 -6.62
C ASN A 56 14.82 7.56 -6.51
N LYS A 57 15.67 8.57 -6.29
CA LYS A 57 17.10 8.36 -6.11
C LYS A 57 17.39 7.76 -4.73
N LEU A 58 18.25 6.75 -4.68
CA LEU A 58 18.81 6.16 -3.47
C LEU A 58 20.25 6.68 -3.29
N LYS A 59 21.24 5.79 -3.16
CA LYS A 59 22.68 6.08 -3.11
C LYS A 59 23.39 5.42 -4.30
N ASP A 60 24.65 5.81 -4.56
CA ASP A 60 25.55 5.14 -5.53
C ASP A 60 24.94 4.90 -6.92
N ASP A 61 24.33 5.95 -7.47
CA ASP A 61 23.63 5.92 -8.78
C ASP A 61 22.56 4.83 -8.89
N THR A 62 22.00 4.44 -7.75
CA THR A 62 20.86 3.53 -7.65
C THR A 62 19.58 4.34 -7.49
N TYR A 63 18.58 3.95 -8.26
CA TYR A 63 17.24 4.49 -8.24
C TYR A 63 16.26 3.36 -7.92
N TYR A 64 15.11 3.68 -7.35
CA TYR A 64 14.05 2.69 -7.13
C TYR A 64 12.67 3.22 -7.51
N ALA A 65 11.82 2.32 -7.99
CA ALA A 65 10.41 2.56 -8.25
C ALA A 65 9.57 1.50 -7.54
N ILE A 66 8.44 1.94 -6.98
CA ILE A 66 7.49 1.07 -6.27
C ILE A 66 6.24 0.97 -7.15
N VAL A 67 5.95 -0.23 -7.63
CA VAL A 67 4.90 -0.49 -8.59
C VAL A 67 3.76 -1.26 -7.92
N PRO A 68 2.61 -0.61 -7.66
CA PRO A 68 1.44 -1.31 -7.16
C PRO A 68 0.76 -2.10 -8.28
N ILE A 69 0.43 -3.35 -8.01
CA ILE A 69 -0.47 -4.13 -8.85
C ILE A 69 -1.86 -4.05 -8.22
N SER A 70 -2.85 -3.51 -8.93
CA SER A 70 -4.22 -3.44 -8.40
C SER A 70 -4.82 -4.83 -8.15
N TYR A 71 -5.68 -4.96 -7.15
CA TYR A 71 -6.49 -6.18 -6.93
C TYR A 71 -7.28 -6.57 -8.19
N TYR A 72 -7.76 -5.58 -8.96
CA TYR A 72 -8.54 -5.81 -10.18
C TYR A 72 -7.68 -5.92 -11.44
N LYS A 73 -6.36 -6.01 -11.31
CA LYS A 73 -5.47 -6.15 -12.47
C LYS A 73 -5.79 -7.46 -13.20
N LYS A 74 -5.94 -7.40 -14.53
CA LYS A 74 -6.18 -8.61 -15.34
C LYS A 74 -5.00 -9.58 -15.20
N LEU A 75 -5.29 -10.87 -15.14
CA LEU A 75 -4.28 -11.92 -14.98
C LEU A 75 -3.71 -12.26 -16.36
N LYS A 76 -2.50 -11.79 -16.65
CA LYS A 76 -1.79 -12.03 -17.91
C LYS A 76 -0.33 -11.57 -17.81
N ASN A 77 0.39 -11.74 -18.89
CA ASN A 77 1.70 -11.14 -19.08
C ASN A 77 1.59 -9.64 -19.38
N TYR A 78 2.46 -8.87 -18.74
CA TYR A 78 2.66 -7.44 -18.95
C TYR A 78 4.15 -7.17 -19.23
N LYS A 79 4.42 -5.96 -19.72
CA LYS A 79 5.77 -5.46 -19.89
C LYS A 79 5.88 -4.13 -19.17
N ILE A 80 6.77 -4.08 -18.18
CA ILE A 80 7.22 -2.82 -17.59
C ILE A 80 8.23 -2.21 -18.54
N ILE A 81 8.04 -0.93 -18.86
CA ILE A 81 8.99 -0.17 -19.66
C ILE A 81 9.72 0.80 -18.74
N ILE A 82 11.03 0.66 -18.63
CA ILE A 82 11.91 1.64 -17.99
C ILE A 82 12.48 2.51 -19.10
N SER A 83 12.49 3.82 -18.89
CA SER A 83 13.18 4.76 -19.77
C SER A 83 14.04 5.72 -18.96
N TYR A 84 15.16 6.15 -19.53
CA TYR A 84 16.05 7.17 -18.97
C TYR A 84 16.88 7.80 -20.09
N ILE A 85 17.47 8.96 -19.82
CA ILE A 85 18.36 9.65 -20.75
C ILE A 85 19.81 9.36 -20.34
N LYS A 86 20.66 8.97 -21.29
CA LYS A 86 22.10 8.79 -21.12
C LYS A 86 22.80 9.31 -22.37
N GLU A 87 23.83 10.14 -22.21
CA GLU A 87 24.57 10.73 -23.34
C GLU A 87 23.64 11.39 -24.39
N ASN A 88 22.67 12.17 -23.93
CA ASN A 88 21.62 12.82 -24.73
C ASN A 88 20.74 11.87 -25.57
N LYS A 89 20.79 10.55 -25.32
CA LYS A 89 19.94 9.55 -25.97
C LYS A 89 18.94 8.98 -24.97
N LYS A 90 17.70 8.83 -25.41
CA LYS A 90 16.66 8.17 -24.62
C LYS A 90 16.77 6.65 -24.79
N ILE A 91 17.01 5.96 -23.68
CA ILE A 91 17.15 4.50 -23.62
C ILE A 91 15.85 3.91 -23.09
N PHE A 92 15.44 2.77 -23.64
CA PHE A 92 14.28 2.01 -23.19
C PHE A 92 14.68 0.57 -22.85
N LYS A 93 14.22 0.08 -21.70
CA LYS A 93 14.40 -1.31 -21.27
C LYS A 93 13.06 -1.92 -20.91
N GLY A 94 12.78 -3.10 -21.44
CA GLY A 94 11.54 -3.83 -21.19
C GLY A 94 11.74 -4.98 -20.22
N ILE A 95 10.88 -5.10 -19.22
CA ILE A 95 10.91 -6.18 -18.24
C ILE A 95 9.57 -6.91 -18.30
N PRO A 96 9.56 -8.18 -18.73
CA PRO A 96 8.34 -8.97 -18.70
C PRO A 96 7.97 -9.28 -17.24
N ILE A 97 6.68 -9.16 -16.93
CA ILE A 97 6.10 -9.63 -15.68
C ILE A 97 4.84 -10.45 -15.97
N THR A 98 4.48 -11.36 -15.09
CA THR A 98 3.24 -12.13 -15.14
C THR A 98 2.41 -11.81 -13.91
N VAL A 99 1.18 -11.33 -14.11
CA VAL A 99 0.23 -11.11 -13.02
C VAL A 99 -0.63 -12.36 -12.86
N ILE A 100 -0.61 -12.94 -11.66
CA ILE A 100 -1.38 -14.14 -11.29
C ILE A 100 -2.40 -13.83 -10.18
N ASP A 101 -3.36 -14.74 -9.98
CA ASP A 101 -4.30 -14.66 -8.87
C ASP A 101 -3.57 -14.95 -7.54
N GLY A 102 -3.69 -14.05 -6.57
CA GLY A 102 -3.22 -14.26 -5.18
C GLY A 102 -3.97 -15.34 -4.41
N LYS A 103 -4.98 -15.99 -5.02
CA LYS A 103 -5.79 -17.06 -4.42
C LYS A 103 -6.48 -16.62 -3.13
N TYR A 104 -7.05 -15.42 -3.14
CA TYR A 104 -7.70 -14.83 -1.98
C TYR A 104 -8.92 -15.63 -1.53
N LYS A 105 -8.98 -15.90 -0.21
CA LYS A 105 -10.10 -16.59 0.44
C LYS A 105 -11.38 -15.74 0.42
N SER A 106 -12.54 -16.36 0.64
CA SER A 106 -13.81 -15.64 0.81
C SER A 106 -14.22 -15.53 2.27
N GLU A 107 -14.94 -14.47 2.63
CA GLU A 107 -15.56 -14.28 3.94
C GLU A 107 -16.99 -13.76 3.82
N VAL A 108 -17.88 -14.31 4.64
CA VAL A 108 -19.25 -13.81 4.84
C VAL A 108 -19.23 -12.91 6.06
N ILE A 109 -19.67 -11.67 5.87
CA ILE A 109 -19.71 -10.68 6.94
C ILE A 109 -21.16 -10.26 7.16
N ASN A 110 -21.65 -10.48 8.38
CA ASN A 110 -22.96 -10.05 8.83
C ASN A 110 -22.81 -8.71 9.56
N VAL A 111 -23.43 -7.67 9.00
CA VAL A 111 -23.50 -6.33 9.61
C VAL A 111 -24.92 -5.79 9.45
N ASP A 112 -25.27 -4.83 10.31
CA ASP A 112 -26.54 -4.11 10.22
C ASP A 112 -26.82 -3.64 8.79
N SER A 113 -28.06 -3.84 8.32
CA SER A 113 -28.47 -3.54 6.95
C SER A 113 -28.25 -2.08 6.57
N SER A 114 -28.36 -1.16 7.53
CA SER A 114 -28.11 0.29 7.34
C SER A 114 -26.65 0.62 6.98
N LYS A 115 -25.71 -0.31 7.25
CA LYS A 115 -24.29 -0.19 6.87
C LYS A 115 -23.99 -0.77 5.48
N VAL A 116 -24.98 -1.40 4.84
CA VAL A 116 -24.90 -2.04 3.52
C VAL A 116 -25.80 -1.33 2.51
N THR A 117 -26.98 -0.91 2.94
CA THR A 117 -27.95 -0.12 2.20
C THR A 117 -28.06 1.23 2.91
N LEU A 118 -27.39 2.23 2.36
CA LEU A 118 -27.32 3.56 2.96
C LEU A 118 -28.59 4.37 2.69
N ASN A 119 -29.05 5.14 3.67
CA ASN A 119 -29.98 6.25 3.42
C ASN A 119 -29.29 7.38 2.64
N GLU A 120 -30.06 8.31 2.07
CA GLU A 120 -29.52 9.39 1.22
C GLU A 120 -28.48 10.27 1.93
N LYS A 121 -28.71 10.58 3.22
CA LYS A 121 -27.74 11.32 4.05
C LYS A 121 -26.38 10.61 4.11
N ASN A 122 -26.39 9.30 4.34
CA ASN A 122 -25.17 8.49 4.43
C ASN A 122 -24.53 8.27 3.06
N LYS A 123 -25.31 8.15 1.97
CA LYS A 123 -24.77 8.14 0.60
C LYS A 123 -23.99 9.43 0.31
N LYS A 124 -24.57 10.60 0.61
CA LYS A 124 -23.91 11.89 0.43
C LYS A 124 -22.64 12.00 1.28
N ARG A 125 -22.72 11.63 2.57
CA ARG A 125 -21.56 11.61 3.48
C ARG A 125 -20.42 10.73 2.95
N THR A 126 -20.72 9.50 2.58
CA THR A 126 -19.70 8.54 2.11
C THR A 126 -19.06 8.96 0.79
N ASN A 127 -19.81 9.61 -0.11
CA ASN A 127 -19.25 10.16 -1.34
C ASN A 127 -18.26 11.31 -1.04
N ILE A 128 -18.62 12.25 -0.16
CA ILE A 128 -17.72 13.34 0.24
C ILE A 128 -16.43 12.79 0.87
N GLU A 129 -16.57 11.86 1.82
CA GLU A 129 -15.43 11.22 2.50
C GLU A 129 -14.56 10.37 1.55
N TYR A 130 -15.13 9.87 0.45
CA TYR A 130 -14.38 9.18 -0.59
C TYR A 130 -13.57 10.17 -1.42
N GLN A 131 -14.19 11.24 -1.91
CA GLN A 131 -13.52 12.27 -2.72
C GLN A 131 -12.38 12.94 -1.96
N GLU A 132 -12.60 13.29 -0.69
CA GLU A 132 -11.55 13.84 0.17
C GLU A 132 -10.37 12.89 0.33
N ALA A 133 -10.63 11.60 0.58
CA ALA A 133 -9.57 10.61 0.71
C ALA A 133 -8.81 10.42 -0.61
N MET A 134 -9.50 10.39 -1.75
CA MET A 134 -8.85 10.30 -3.07
C MET A 134 -8.06 11.57 -3.40
N ASN A 135 -8.52 12.75 -2.99
CA ASN A 135 -7.76 13.99 -3.12
C ASN A 135 -6.46 13.95 -2.30
N ILE A 136 -6.46 13.29 -1.14
CA ILE A 136 -5.23 13.02 -0.38
C ILE A 136 -4.34 12.07 -1.17
N TYR A 137 -4.85 10.89 -1.56
CA TYR A 137 -4.03 9.86 -2.18
C TYR A 137 -3.47 10.22 -3.57
N ASN A 138 -4.13 11.12 -4.29
CA ASN A 138 -3.69 11.60 -5.61
C ASN A 138 -2.68 12.76 -5.50
N LYS A 139 -2.50 13.36 -4.31
CA LYS A 139 -1.42 14.33 -4.10
C LYS A 139 -0.08 13.59 -4.04
N LYS A 140 0.92 14.18 -4.67
CA LYS A 140 2.28 13.64 -4.72
C LYS A 140 3.22 14.50 -3.87
N THR A 141 3.67 13.93 -2.76
CA THR A 141 4.81 14.44 -2.00
C THR A 141 6.09 13.86 -2.60
N ASN A 142 6.96 14.67 -3.20
CA ASN A 142 8.20 14.17 -3.83
C ASN A 142 9.28 13.76 -2.82
N LEU A 143 9.24 14.33 -1.60
CA LEU A 143 10.12 13.96 -0.50
C LEU A 143 9.80 12.54 -0.02
N SER A 144 10.82 11.79 0.43
CA SER A 144 10.63 10.56 1.18
C SER A 144 10.81 10.82 2.68
N TYR A 145 9.87 10.34 3.49
CA TYR A 145 10.06 10.23 4.94
C TYR A 145 10.62 8.85 5.34
N ILE A 146 10.78 7.94 4.38
CA ILE A 146 11.20 6.56 4.61
C ILE A 146 12.72 6.49 4.67
N ASN A 147 13.27 6.37 5.88
CA ASN A 147 14.71 6.23 6.12
C ASN A 147 15.10 4.92 6.84
N LYS A 148 14.10 4.13 7.25
CA LYS A 148 14.29 2.88 8.00
C LYS A 148 13.21 1.86 7.67
N LYS A 149 13.49 0.58 8.00
CA LYS A 149 12.59 -0.56 7.80
C LYS A 149 11.24 -0.30 8.48
N PHE A 150 10.13 -0.56 7.79
CA PHE A 150 8.78 -0.49 8.34
C PHE A 150 8.58 -1.50 9.49
N ILE A 151 7.77 -1.13 10.48
CA ILE A 151 7.30 -2.05 11.54
C ILE A 151 5.83 -2.38 11.35
N TYR A 152 5.38 -3.52 11.87
CA TYR A 152 3.93 -3.73 12.01
C TYR A 152 3.34 -2.75 13.02
N PRO A 153 2.13 -2.23 12.76
CA PRO A 153 1.49 -1.25 13.65
C PRO A 153 1.04 -1.87 14.99
N LEU A 154 0.91 -3.19 15.00
CA LEU A 154 0.54 -4.01 16.16
C LEU A 154 1.18 -5.40 16.00
N ASN A 155 1.76 -5.92 17.08
CA ASN A 155 2.24 -7.30 17.14
C ASN A 155 1.12 -8.19 17.72
N SER A 156 0.19 -8.63 16.88
CA SER A 156 -0.91 -9.50 17.28
C SER A 156 -1.34 -10.43 16.15
N LYS A 157 -2.26 -11.35 16.46
CA LYS A 157 -2.81 -12.31 15.50
C LYS A 157 -3.59 -11.58 14.40
N ILE A 158 -3.34 -11.94 13.15
CA ILE A 158 -4.16 -11.54 12.01
C ILE A 158 -5.49 -12.30 12.07
N THR A 159 -6.60 -11.55 12.03
CA THR A 159 -7.97 -12.10 12.06
C THR A 159 -8.61 -12.14 10.68
N SER A 160 -8.22 -11.24 9.78
CA SER A 160 -8.66 -11.25 8.38
C SER A 160 -7.54 -10.72 7.49
N ASP A 161 -7.10 -11.56 6.54
CA ASP A 161 -6.06 -11.23 5.57
C ASP A 161 -6.57 -10.23 4.52
N PHE A 162 -5.65 -9.53 3.87
CA PHE A 162 -5.93 -8.69 2.71
C PHE A 162 -6.55 -9.49 1.58
N GLY A 163 -7.37 -8.82 0.76
CA GLY A 163 -7.87 -9.34 -0.51
C GLY A 163 -9.03 -10.33 -0.37
N ARG A 164 -9.40 -10.70 0.86
CA ARG A 164 -10.52 -11.64 1.07
C ARG A 164 -11.79 -11.14 0.40
N LYS A 165 -12.43 -11.98 -0.40
CA LYS A 165 -13.68 -11.64 -1.10
C LYS A 165 -14.78 -11.47 -0.05
N ARG A 166 -15.39 -10.28 0.01
CA ARG A 166 -16.40 -9.92 1.01
C ARG A 166 -17.80 -10.05 0.43
N VAL A 167 -18.54 -11.00 0.99
CA VAL A 167 -19.97 -11.17 0.78
C VAL A 167 -20.69 -10.54 1.98
N TYR A 168 -21.43 -9.47 1.74
CA TYR A 168 -22.22 -8.79 2.77
C TYR A 168 -23.69 -9.15 2.58
N ASN A 169 -24.29 -9.76 3.59
CA ASN A 169 -25.72 -10.15 3.62
C ASN A 169 -26.12 -10.92 2.35
N GLY A 170 -25.31 -11.92 1.95
CA GLY A 170 -25.57 -12.78 0.80
C GLY A 170 -25.17 -12.24 -0.58
N LYS A 171 -24.68 -11.00 -0.70
CA LYS A 171 -24.22 -10.42 -1.98
C LYS A 171 -22.71 -10.16 -1.99
N LEU A 172 -22.00 -10.69 -2.98
CA LEU A 172 -20.60 -10.33 -3.24
C LEU A 172 -20.53 -8.85 -3.60
N LYS A 173 -19.87 -8.04 -2.77
CA LYS A 173 -19.83 -6.58 -2.95
C LYS A 173 -18.43 -5.99 -3.01
N SER A 174 -17.42 -6.63 -2.42
CA SER A 174 -16.08 -6.03 -2.33
C SER A 174 -15.00 -7.06 -1.98
N TYR A 175 -13.79 -6.59 -1.73
CA TYR A 175 -12.71 -7.35 -1.12
C TYR A 175 -12.23 -6.65 0.16
N HIS A 176 -11.47 -7.34 0.99
CA HIS A 176 -10.87 -6.77 2.17
C HIS A 176 -9.67 -5.88 1.78
N SER A 177 -9.82 -4.57 1.92
CA SER A 177 -8.83 -3.57 1.50
C SER A 177 -7.65 -3.35 2.45
N GLY A 178 -7.41 -4.26 3.38
CA GLY A 178 -6.39 -4.13 4.41
C GLY A 178 -6.23 -5.45 5.14
N THR A 179 -5.48 -5.43 6.22
CA THR A 179 -5.31 -6.57 7.11
C THR A 179 -5.88 -6.20 8.48
N ASP A 180 -6.69 -7.09 9.03
CA ASP A 180 -7.28 -6.92 10.35
C ASP A 180 -6.42 -7.64 11.39
N PHE A 181 -5.99 -6.90 12.39
CA PHE A 181 -5.24 -7.39 13.55
C PHE A 181 -6.17 -7.49 14.75
N ARG A 182 -6.10 -8.60 15.49
CA ARG A 182 -6.81 -8.76 16.77
C ARG A 182 -6.35 -7.66 17.73
N ALA A 183 -7.29 -6.88 18.24
CA ALA A 183 -7.03 -5.85 19.24
C ALA A 183 -8.28 -5.66 20.11
N SER A 184 -8.12 -5.61 21.43
CA SER A 184 -9.18 -5.12 22.32
C SER A 184 -9.34 -3.62 22.11
N VAL A 185 -10.46 -3.01 22.54
CA VAL A 185 -10.57 -1.55 22.54
C VAL A 185 -9.50 -0.98 23.48
N GLY A 186 -8.80 0.09 23.07
CA GLY A 186 -7.77 0.73 23.88
C GLY A 186 -6.36 0.22 23.67
N THR A 187 -6.12 -0.79 22.82
CA THR A 187 -4.76 -1.27 22.51
C THR A 187 -3.95 -0.19 21.77
N PRO A 188 -2.73 0.15 22.22
CA PRO A 188 -1.87 1.13 21.54
C PRO A 188 -1.53 0.72 20.10
N ILE A 189 -1.72 1.64 19.15
CA ILE A 189 -1.41 1.46 17.73
C ILE A 189 -0.25 2.36 17.35
N LYS A 190 0.75 1.78 16.69
CA LYS A 190 2.01 2.46 16.34
C LYS A 190 2.05 2.91 14.87
N ALA A 191 2.70 4.04 14.61
CA ALA A 191 3.08 4.42 13.25
C ALA A 191 4.05 3.40 12.64
N THR A 192 3.76 2.94 11.41
CA THR A 192 4.55 1.89 10.73
C THR A 192 5.90 2.42 10.24
N ASN A 193 5.96 3.72 9.96
CA ASN A 193 7.17 4.45 9.59
C ASN A 193 7.01 5.95 9.92
N ASP A 194 8.09 6.70 9.78
CA ASP A 194 8.08 8.17 9.86
C ASP A 194 7.16 8.75 8.78
N GLY A 195 6.45 9.84 9.07
CA GLY A 195 5.59 10.49 8.08
C GLY A 195 4.78 11.66 8.63
N LYS A 196 3.90 12.19 7.80
CA LYS A 196 3.00 13.30 8.14
C LYS A 196 1.56 12.83 8.16
N ILE A 197 0.81 13.19 9.20
CA ILE A 197 -0.63 12.88 9.27
C ILE A 197 -1.38 13.79 8.30
N VAL A 198 -2.07 13.16 7.36
CA VAL A 198 -2.85 13.83 6.30
C VAL A 198 -4.35 13.67 6.48
N LEU A 199 -4.78 12.76 7.36
CA LEU A 199 -6.16 12.63 7.80
C LEU A 199 -6.19 12.11 9.24
N ALA A 200 -7.01 12.73 10.09
CA ALA A 200 -7.30 12.28 11.45
C ALA A 200 -8.73 12.67 11.81
N LYS A 201 -9.72 11.82 11.49
CA LYS A 201 -11.14 12.10 11.74
C LYS A 201 -12.04 10.87 11.72
N ASN A 202 -13.28 11.03 12.19
CA ASN A 202 -14.33 10.03 12.05
C ASN A 202 -14.88 9.98 10.61
N ARG A 203 -14.93 8.78 10.04
CA ARG A 203 -15.50 8.48 8.72
C ARG A 203 -16.58 7.42 8.85
N PHE A 204 -17.55 7.40 7.94
CA PHE A 204 -18.71 6.53 8.02
C PHE A 204 -18.32 5.04 8.05
N TYR A 205 -17.55 4.58 7.06
CA TYR A 205 -17.16 3.17 6.98
C TYR A 205 -15.97 2.84 7.88
N ALA A 206 -14.92 3.66 7.84
CA ALA A 206 -13.66 3.41 8.52
C ALA A 206 -13.69 3.79 10.01
N GLY A 207 -14.74 4.47 10.50
CA GLY A 207 -14.76 4.98 11.86
C GLY A 207 -13.69 6.05 12.07
N ASN A 208 -13.18 6.16 13.29
CA ASN A 208 -12.03 7.03 13.57
C ASN A 208 -10.82 6.50 12.79
N SER A 209 -10.27 7.38 11.95
CA SER A 209 -9.30 7.03 10.92
C SER A 209 -8.09 7.94 11.02
N ILE A 210 -6.88 7.36 10.97
CA ILE A 210 -5.64 8.08 10.70
C ILE A 210 -5.07 7.63 9.35
N ILE A 211 -4.59 8.58 8.56
CA ILE A 211 -3.77 8.33 7.36
C ILE A 211 -2.46 9.09 7.50
N ILE A 212 -1.35 8.39 7.31
CA ILE A 212 0.00 8.94 7.30
C ILE A 212 0.54 8.91 5.87
N ASP A 213 1.00 10.06 5.38
CA ASP A 213 1.81 10.20 4.16
C ASP A 213 3.28 9.95 4.52
N HIS A 214 3.86 8.91 3.93
CA HIS A 214 5.28 8.57 4.07
C HIS A 214 6.15 9.19 2.96
N GLY A 215 5.54 10.00 2.09
CA GLY A 215 6.17 10.55 0.91
C GLY A 215 6.06 9.60 -0.28
N GLN A 216 6.42 10.09 -1.47
CA GLN A 216 6.50 9.33 -2.72
C GLN A 216 5.21 8.56 -3.06
N GLY A 217 4.05 9.07 -2.62
CA GLY A 217 2.75 8.46 -2.84
C GLY A 217 2.48 7.19 -2.02
N ILE A 218 3.22 6.99 -0.92
CA ILE A 218 3.05 5.86 0.00
C ILE A 218 2.27 6.32 1.22
N TYR A 219 1.16 5.65 1.51
CA TYR A 219 0.29 5.96 2.62
C TYR A 219 0.01 4.75 3.49
N SER A 220 0.06 4.89 4.81
CA SER A 220 -0.48 3.91 5.75
C SER A 220 -1.80 4.41 6.34
N CYS A 221 -2.75 3.49 6.52
CA CYS A 221 -4.11 3.79 6.97
C CYS A 221 -4.46 2.94 8.19
N TYR A 222 -5.08 3.57 9.19
CA TYR A 222 -5.42 2.97 10.49
C TYR A 222 -6.88 3.27 10.81
N TYR A 223 -7.73 2.25 10.85
CA TYR A 223 -9.18 2.43 10.97
C TYR A 223 -9.76 1.78 12.23
N HIS A 224 -11.05 2.05 12.45
CA HIS A 224 -11.86 1.56 13.56
C HIS A 224 -11.36 1.99 14.94
N LEU A 225 -10.57 3.06 15.01
CA LEU A 225 -9.90 3.52 16.23
C LEU A 225 -10.91 3.97 17.30
N SER A 226 -10.53 3.91 18.58
CA SER A 226 -11.31 4.50 19.68
C SER A 226 -10.86 5.92 19.99
N LYS A 227 -9.54 6.17 19.94
CA LYS A 227 -8.91 7.47 20.19
C LYS A 227 -7.79 7.73 19.18
N MET A 228 -7.64 8.98 18.77
CA MET A 228 -6.54 9.47 17.93
C MET A 228 -5.72 10.47 18.76
N ASN A 229 -4.40 10.32 18.79
CA ASN A 229 -3.52 11.15 19.62
C ASN A 229 -2.93 12.36 18.87
N PHE A 230 -3.16 12.44 17.56
CA PHE A 230 -2.57 13.43 16.68
C PHE A 230 -3.61 14.02 15.72
N LYS A 231 -3.28 15.18 15.16
CA LYS A 231 -4.11 15.92 14.19
C LYS A 231 -3.44 16.01 12.83
N VAL A 232 -4.23 16.42 11.83
CA VAL A 232 -3.72 16.68 10.48
C VAL A 232 -2.61 17.73 10.53
N GLY A 233 -1.50 17.46 9.86
CA GLY A 233 -0.33 18.33 9.83
C GLY A 233 0.82 17.86 10.71
N ASP A 234 0.54 17.09 11.77
CA ASP A 234 1.57 16.60 12.68
C ASP A 234 2.51 15.61 11.99
N PHE A 235 3.79 15.67 12.35
CA PHE A 235 4.77 14.66 11.98
C PHE A 235 4.86 13.60 13.07
N VAL A 236 5.00 12.35 12.65
CA VAL A 236 5.18 11.21 13.53
C VAL A 236 6.41 10.43 13.15
N LYS A 237 7.03 9.80 14.15
CA LYS A 237 8.12 8.85 14.03
C LYS A 237 7.59 7.44 14.07
N GLN A 238 8.29 6.55 13.36
CA GLN A 238 8.06 5.12 13.48
C GLN A 238 7.99 4.70 14.96
N GLY A 239 7.00 3.88 15.29
CA GLY A 239 6.87 3.31 16.63
C GLY A 239 6.12 4.19 17.63
N GLU A 240 5.89 5.46 17.31
CA GLU A 240 5.06 6.34 18.15
C GLU A 240 3.61 5.86 18.19
N VAL A 241 3.00 5.95 19.38
CA VAL A 241 1.60 5.57 19.60
C VAL A 241 0.68 6.67 19.08
N ILE A 242 0.19 6.48 17.85
CA ILE A 242 -0.65 7.45 17.14
C ILE A 242 -2.12 7.39 17.53
N ALA A 243 -2.56 6.24 18.06
CA ALA A 243 -3.97 5.99 18.33
C ALA A 243 -4.14 4.80 19.29
N LEU A 244 -5.39 4.60 19.71
CA LEU A 244 -5.85 3.38 20.36
C LEU A 244 -6.85 2.65 19.46
N SER A 245 -6.74 1.32 19.37
CA SER A 245 -7.71 0.47 18.66
C SER A 245 -9.12 0.63 19.21
N GLY A 246 -10.12 0.33 18.40
CA GLY A 246 -11.51 0.48 18.80
C GLY A 246 -12.44 -0.46 18.04
N ASN A 247 -13.68 0.00 17.90
CA ASN A 247 -14.75 -0.69 17.17
C ASN A 247 -15.67 0.30 16.45
N THR A 248 -15.13 1.43 15.98
CA THR A 248 -15.92 2.51 15.37
C THR A 248 -16.20 2.26 13.88
N GLY A 249 -17.26 2.85 13.33
CA GLY A 249 -17.62 2.71 11.91
C GLY A 249 -18.28 1.37 11.56
N ARG A 250 -17.98 0.82 10.37
CA ARG A 250 -18.47 -0.48 9.92
C ARG A 250 -17.52 -1.59 10.34
N SER A 251 -17.66 -1.97 11.61
CA SER A 251 -16.96 -3.08 12.24
C SER A 251 -17.95 -4.04 12.90
N THR A 252 -17.60 -5.33 12.98
CA THR A 252 -18.34 -6.41 13.68
C THR A 252 -17.80 -6.70 15.08
N GLY A 253 -16.61 -6.20 15.43
CA GLY A 253 -16.00 -6.37 16.74
C GLY A 253 -14.65 -5.66 16.84
N PRO A 254 -14.08 -5.49 18.05
CA PRO A 254 -12.82 -4.78 18.22
C PRO A 254 -11.65 -5.40 17.43
N HIS A 255 -11.00 -4.56 16.62
CA HIS A 255 -9.80 -4.90 15.84
C HIS A 255 -9.10 -3.61 15.35
N LEU A 256 -7.88 -3.75 14.84
CA LEU A 256 -7.24 -2.73 14.00
C LEU A 256 -7.36 -3.17 12.56
N HIS A 257 -7.93 -2.32 11.69
CA HIS A 257 -7.79 -2.47 10.25
C HIS A 257 -6.64 -1.60 9.75
N PHE A 258 -5.66 -2.23 9.11
CA PHE A 258 -4.46 -1.59 8.59
C PHE A 258 -4.39 -1.74 7.07
N SER A 259 -4.15 -0.64 6.36
CA SER A 259 -3.97 -0.68 4.89
C SER A 259 -2.72 0.09 4.48
N ILE A 260 -2.16 -0.29 3.34
CA ILE A 260 -1.15 0.51 2.64
C ILE A 260 -1.68 0.85 1.25
N ARG A 261 -1.41 2.09 0.83
CA ARG A 261 -1.58 2.53 -0.55
C ARG A 261 -0.26 2.97 -1.13
N VAL A 262 -0.06 2.65 -2.40
CA VAL A 262 1.04 3.16 -3.22
C VAL A 262 0.43 3.79 -4.46
N HIS A 263 0.74 5.05 -4.73
CA HIS A 263 0.17 5.83 -5.85
C HIS A 263 -1.35 5.68 -5.95
N SER A 264 -2.04 5.90 -4.82
CA SER A 264 -3.48 5.75 -4.61
C SER A 264 -4.07 4.33 -4.76
N ILE A 265 -3.28 3.33 -5.15
CA ILE A 265 -3.71 1.93 -5.26
C ILE A 265 -3.51 1.19 -3.93
N LEU A 266 -4.53 0.46 -3.49
CA LEU A 266 -4.44 -0.43 -2.34
C LEU A 266 -3.62 -1.68 -2.69
N VAL A 267 -2.72 -2.03 -1.80
CA VAL A 267 -1.88 -3.23 -1.90
C VAL A 267 -1.92 -4.02 -0.60
N ASP A 268 -1.53 -5.30 -0.64
CA ASP A 268 -1.32 -6.10 0.56
C ASP A 268 -0.27 -5.40 1.45
N PRO A 269 -0.66 -4.93 2.65
CA PRO A 269 0.22 -4.14 3.49
C PRO A 269 1.37 -4.95 4.08
N LEU A 270 1.20 -6.26 4.30
CA LEU A 270 2.24 -7.10 4.88
C LEU A 270 3.27 -7.45 3.81
N GLN A 271 2.82 -7.79 2.60
CA GLN A 271 3.71 -8.03 1.46
C GLN A 271 4.49 -6.76 1.10
N PHE A 272 3.87 -5.59 1.17
CA PHE A 272 4.56 -4.31 0.99
C PHE A 272 5.69 -4.14 2.02
N ILE A 273 5.40 -4.33 3.31
CA ILE A 273 6.40 -4.19 4.39
C ILE A 273 7.56 -5.16 4.17
N GLU A 274 7.29 -6.41 3.82
CA GLU A 274 8.31 -7.42 3.52
C GLU A 274 9.21 -6.99 2.36
N ILE A 275 8.62 -6.62 1.21
CA ILE A 275 9.38 -6.20 0.03
C ILE A 275 10.24 -4.98 0.32
N MET A 276 9.68 -3.97 1.00
CA MET A 276 10.43 -2.76 1.33
C MET A 276 11.59 -3.06 2.28
N ASN A 277 11.33 -3.83 3.34
CA ASN A 277 12.33 -4.12 4.36
C ASN A 277 13.48 -4.99 3.84
N ASN A 278 13.18 -5.95 2.97
CA ASN A 278 14.17 -6.88 2.43
C ASN A 278 14.97 -6.31 1.26
N ASN A 279 14.47 -5.25 0.61
CA ASN A 279 15.05 -4.84 -0.67
C ASN A 279 15.39 -3.35 -0.74
N LEU A 280 14.80 -2.45 0.05
CA LEU A 280 15.12 -1.02 -0.03
C LEU A 280 16.34 -0.64 0.82
N PHE A 281 16.46 -1.22 2.01
CA PHE A 281 17.48 -0.84 3.01
C PHE A 281 18.71 -1.75 3.03
N ASN A 282 18.82 -2.62 2.02
CA ASN A 282 19.95 -3.52 1.79
C ASN A 282 20.70 -3.08 0.53
#